data_AF-J0WVQ4-F1
#
_entry.id   AF-J0WVQ4-F1
#
_cell.length_a   1.000
_cell.length_b   1.000
_cell.length_c   1.000
_cell.angle_alpha   90.00
_cell.angle_beta   90.00
_cell.angle_gamma   90.00
#
_symmetry.space_group_name_H-M   'P 1'
#
loop_
_entity.id
_entity.type
_entity.pdbx_description
1 polymer ?
#
loop_
_entity_poly.entity_id
_entity_poly.type
_entity_poly.pdbx_seq_one_letter_code
_entity_poly.pdbx_strand_id
1 'polypeptide(L)'
;MRANRLDIRPVLTLTTAGRYVLPALSRALPPGSRAFEDALWVPRWRDGELFVFGNGSIVSWGLDEDGLAAFRREAVHPAVEIDPLSEPETEELEFVTDPNESTRLQGDLIILGHQPELAEPEALPQHPDDAALSGDTFAARYAFSQALARSTALSALEEALETYLTSVSQLPHTLATTGKPGLSRRQLIVKLGELLKFRQGLNLNRENFGDMPDFYWTEPVLEGYFNSMSNALDIKQRVNAVNSKITYAGEMQSTLRELLTERSSHSMELIIILLISVEVIFVLIHNGPDLMRAILGREKPEAEEVKRQH
;
A
#
# COMPACT_ATOMS: atom_id res chain seq x y z
N MET A 1 -47.60 -23.71 15.20
CA MET A 1 -46.15 -23.46 15.41
C MET A 1 -45.72 -22.40 14.42
N ARG A 2 -45.55 -21.16 14.89
CA ARG A 2 -45.06 -20.06 14.06
C ARG A 2 -43.57 -20.30 13.82
N ALA A 3 -43.17 -20.48 12.57
CA ALA A 3 -41.77 -20.36 12.18
C ALA A 3 -41.32 -18.95 12.58
N ASN A 4 -40.40 -18.86 13.54
CA ASN A 4 -39.75 -17.61 13.89
C ASN A 4 -38.94 -17.22 12.65
N ARG A 5 -39.40 -16.22 11.91
CA ARG A 5 -38.67 -15.69 10.76
C ARG A 5 -37.47 -14.97 11.38
N LEU A 6 -36.33 -15.64 11.46
CA LEU A 6 -35.12 -15.01 11.94
C LEU A 6 -34.86 -13.78 11.05
N ASP A 7 -34.69 -12.62 11.67
CA ASP A 7 -34.56 -11.34 10.97
C ASP A 7 -33.13 -11.26 10.41
N ILE A 8 -33.00 -11.39 9.09
CA ILE A 8 -31.72 -11.29 8.39
C ILE A 8 -31.38 -9.81 8.28
N ARG A 9 -30.18 -9.45 8.71
CA ARG A 9 -29.70 -8.07 8.75
C ARG A 9 -28.36 -7.96 8.01
N PRO A 10 -28.04 -6.79 7.42
CA PRO A 10 -26.82 -6.63 6.65
C PRO A 10 -25.59 -6.45 7.54
N VAL A 11 -24.44 -6.85 7.03
CA VAL A 11 -23.10 -6.48 7.48
C VAL A 11 -22.43 -5.73 6.33
N LEU A 12 -22.30 -4.42 6.45
CA LEU A 12 -21.74 -3.57 5.39
C LEU A 12 -20.32 -3.15 5.75
N THR A 13 -19.39 -3.38 4.84
CA THR A 13 -18.01 -2.92 4.95
C THR A 13 -17.75 -1.82 3.94
N LEU A 14 -17.04 -0.79 4.38
CA LEU A 14 -16.70 0.38 3.57
C LEU A 14 -15.26 0.79 3.83
N THR A 15 -14.43 0.79 2.80
CA THR A 15 -13.05 1.28 2.84
C THR A 15 -12.92 2.57 2.04
N THR A 16 -12.47 3.65 2.67
CA THR A 16 -12.42 4.98 2.02
C THR A 16 -11.01 5.56 1.92
N ALA A 17 -10.06 5.02 2.67
CA ALA A 17 -8.67 5.46 2.64
C ALA A 17 -7.71 4.28 2.83
N GLY A 18 -6.44 4.46 2.46
CA GLY A 18 -5.40 3.46 2.76
C GLY A 18 -5.10 3.32 4.26
N ARG A 19 -5.40 4.35 5.06
CA ARG A 19 -5.28 4.32 6.53
C ARG A 19 -6.12 5.42 7.19
N TYR A 20 -6.67 5.14 8.37
CA TYR A 20 -7.24 6.14 9.28
C TYR A 20 -6.29 6.48 10.43
N VAL A 21 -6.30 7.75 10.85
CA VAL A 21 -5.63 8.20 12.07
C VAL A 21 -6.57 7.99 13.26
N LEU A 22 -6.57 6.77 13.83
CA LEU A 22 -7.49 6.38 14.91
C LEU A 22 -7.52 7.35 16.11
N PRO A 23 -6.40 7.90 16.62
CA PRO A 23 -6.45 8.84 17.76
C PRO A 23 -7.13 10.17 17.44
N ALA A 24 -7.14 10.59 16.17
CA ALA A 24 -7.86 11.78 15.74
C ALA A 24 -9.34 11.45 15.52
N LEU A 25 -9.61 10.30 14.89
CA LEU A 25 -10.96 9.81 14.62
C LEU A 25 -11.75 9.54 15.91
N SER A 26 -11.11 8.97 16.93
CA SER A 26 -11.75 8.65 18.21
C SER A 26 -12.37 9.86 18.91
N ARG A 27 -11.88 11.08 18.62
CA ARG A 27 -12.44 12.33 19.17
C ARG A 27 -13.73 12.77 18.50
N ALA A 28 -14.00 12.29 17.29
CA ALA A 28 -15.20 12.58 16.52
C ALA A 28 -16.27 11.48 16.69
N LEU A 29 -15.96 10.39 17.37
CA LEU A 29 -16.88 9.28 17.57
C LEU A 29 -17.98 9.60 18.62
N PRO A 30 -19.14 8.95 18.52
CA PRO A 30 -20.21 9.06 19.50
C PRO A 30 -19.75 8.72 20.92
N PRO A 31 -20.39 9.31 21.96
CA PRO A 31 -20.09 8.94 23.34
C PRO A 31 -20.36 7.44 23.57
N GLY A 32 -19.49 6.80 24.35
CA GLY A 32 -19.57 5.35 24.59
C GLY A 32 -18.72 4.50 23.64
N SER A 33 -18.14 5.09 22.59
CA SER A 33 -17.16 4.42 21.72
C SER A 33 -15.89 4.06 22.48
N ARG A 34 -15.28 2.92 22.15
CA ARG A 34 -14.11 2.37 22.88
C ARG A 34 -13.09 1.80 21.91
N ALA A 35 -11.81 1.91 22.26
CA ALA A 35 -10.77 1.17 21.55
C ALA A 35 -10.79 -0.29 22.00
N PHE A 36 -10.63 -1.22 21.06
CA PHE A 36 -10.44 -2.64 21.30
C PHE A 36 -9.49 -3.18 20.24
N GLU A 37 -8.34 -3.70 20.67
CA GLU A 37 -7.27 -4.15 19.78
C GLU A 37 -6.92 -3.08 18.72
N ASP A 38 -7.07 -3.39 17.44
CA ASP A 38 -6.79 -2.55 16.28
C ASP A 38 -8.00 -1.72 15.78
N ALA A 39 -9.11 -1.76 16.52
CA ALA A 39 -10.38 -1.14 16.12
C ALA A 39 -10.91 -0.14 17.15
N LEU A 40 -11.69 0.82 16.64
CA LEU A 40 -12.61 1.62 17.44
C LEU A 40 -14.01 1.04 17.33
N TRP A 41 -14.52 0.54 18.43
CA TRP A 41 -15.87 0.00 18.55
C TRP A 41 -16.87 1.09 18.90
N VAL A 42 -17.97 1.15 18.13
CA VAL A 42 -19.12 2.03 18.35
C VAL A 42 -20.31 1.14 18.69
N PRO A 43 -20.63 0.95 19.98
CA PRO A 43 -21.65 -0.02 20.44
C PRO A 43 -23.05 0.23 19.90
N ARG A 44 -23.37 1.50 19.63
CA ARG A 44 -24.64 1.90 19.05
C ARG A 44 -24.47 3.15 18.18
N TRP A 45 -24.96 3.06 16.96
CA TRP A 45 -25.21 4.16 16.05
C TRP A 45 -26.54 3.89 15.35
N ARG A 46 -27.55 4.72 15.62
CA ARG A 46 -28.94 4.43 15.23
C ARG A 46 -29.32 3.03 15.73
N ASP A 47 -29.70 2.12 14.83
CA ASP A 47 -30.16 0.77 15.15
C ASP A 47 -29.08 -0.31 15.01
N GLY A 48 -27.82 0.05 14.76
CA GLY A 48 -26.73 -0.92 14.59
C GLY A 48 -25.43 -0.55 15.31
N GLU A 49 -24.42 -1.35 15.04
CA GLU A 49 -23.09 -1.30 15.66
C GLU A 49 -22.02 -1.09 14.60
N LEU A 50 -20.88 -0.46 14.93
CA LEU A 50 -19.76 -0.32 14.00
C LEU A 50 -18.41 -0.68 14.63
N PHE A 51 -17.51 -1.13 13.77
CA PHE A 51 -16.08 -1.26 14.02
C PHE A 51 -15.33 -0.39 13.00
N VAL A 52 -14.45 0.48 13.48
CA VAL A 52 -13.59 1.30 12.60
C VAL A 52 -12.14 0.86 12.75
N PHE A 53 -11.55 0.40 11.67
CA PHE A 53 -10.20 -0.17 11.65
C PHE A 53 -9.17 0.83 11.16
N GLY A 54 -7.94 0.73 11.68
CA GLY A 54 -6.83 1.57 11.26
C GLY A 54 -6.53 1.47 9.76
N ASN A 55 -6.87 0.35 9.13
CA ASN A 55 -6.67 0.10 7.70
C ASN A 55 -7.56 0.94 6.76
N GLY A 56 -8.36 1.87 7.29
CA GLY A 56 -9.23 2.74 6.50
C GLY A 56 -10.62 2.16 6.24
N SER A 57 -10.98 1.08 6.94
CA SER A 57 -12.26 0.39 6.76
C SER A 57 -13.20 0.58 7.94
N ILE A 58 -14.50 0.58 7.65
CA ILE A 58 -15.59 0.61 8.61
C ILE A 58 -16.46 -0.61 8.33
N VAL A 59 -16.74 -1.41 9.36
CA VAL A 59 -17.68 -2.53 9.28
C VAL A 59 -18.87 -2.20 10.14
N SER A 60 -20.07 -2.22 9.58
CA SER A 60 -21.32 -1.98 10.29
C SER A 60 -22.15 -3.27 10.37
N TRP A 61 -22.80 -3.47 11.52
CA TRP A 61 -23.70 -4.59 11.75
C TRP A 61 -25.11 -4.05 11.94
N GLY A 62 -26.00 -4.45 11.04
CA GLY A 62 -27.42 -4.15 11.11
C GLY A 62 -27.77 -2.70 10.76
N LEU A 63 -26.84 -1.98 10.13
CA LEU A 63 -27.05 -0.66 9.55
C LEU A 63 -27.22 -0.81 8.04
N ASP A 64 -28.13 -0.02 7.48
CA ASP A 64 -28.29 0.15 6.04
C ASP A 64 -27.20 1.07 5.45
N GLU A 65 -27.14 1.13 4.13
CA GLU A 65 -26.18 1.98 3.40
C GLU A 65 -26.32 3.46 3.80
N ASP A 66 -27.55 3.95 3.98
CA ASP A 66 -27.82 5.33 4.40
C ASP A 66 -27.31 5.63 5.81
N GLY A 67 -27.43 4.67 6.74
CA GLY A 67 -26.90 4.72 8.09
C GLY A 67 -25.37 4.78 8.12
N LEU A 68 -24.73 3.93 7.32
CA LEU A 68 -23.27 3.90 7.18
C LEU A 68 -22.74 5.16 6.49
N ALA A 69 -23.41 5.63 5.44
CA ALA A 69 -23.05 6.86 4.75
C ALA A 69 -23.19 8.10 5.65
N ALA A 70 -24.20 8.11 6.53
CA ALA A 70 -24.34 9.15 7.54
C ALA A 70 -23.19 9.10 8.55
N PHE A 71 -22.85 7.92 9.07
CA PHE A 71 -21.70 7.75 9.97
C PHE A 71 -20.41 8.27 9.34
N ARG A 72 -20.12 7.86 8.09
CA ARG A 72 -18.93 8.34 7.36
C ARG A 72 -18.88 9.86 7.32
N ARG A 73 -20.00 10.51 6.97
CA ARG A 73 -20.07 11.96 6.81
C ARG A 73 -19.86 12.72 8.12
N GLU A 74 -20.32 12.16 9.23
CA GLU A 74 -20.25 12.80 10.55
C GLU A 74 -18.92 12.51 11.27
N ALA A 75 -18.41 11.28 11.18
CA ALA A 75 -17.23 10.84 11.92
C ALA A 75 -15.92 10.92 11.12
N VAL A 76 -15.93 10.60 9.82
CA VAL A 76 -14.71 10.48 9.01
C VAL A 76 -14.43 11.79 8.28
N HIS A 77 -13.73 12.70 8.96
CA HIS A 77 -13.28 13.96 8.35
C HIS A 77 -12.07 13.72 7.41
N PRO A 78 -11.93 14.43 6.28
CA PRO A 78 -10.77 14.27 5.36
C PRO A 78 -9.39 14.43 6.00
N ALA A 79 -9.31 15.04 7.18
CA ALA A 79 -8.07 15.23 7.92
C ALA A 79 -7.58 13.96 8.66
N VAL A 80 -8.45 12.96 8.81
CA VAL A 80 -8.13 11.69 9.45
C VAL A 80 -7.80 10.58 8.45
N GLU A 81 -8.02 10.83 7.15
CA GLU A 81 -7.74 9.91 6.05
C GLU A 81 -6.33 10.13 5.51
N ILE A 82 -5.58 9.03 5.34
CA ILE A 82 -4.28 9.02 4.67
C ILE A 82 -4.42 8.20 3.40
N ASP A 83 -3.99 8.80 2.28
CA ASP A 83 -4.17 8.25 0.93
C ASP A 83 -5.65 7.88 0.68
N PRO A 84 -6.57 8.87 0.63
CA PRO A 84 -7.98 8.63 0.37
C PRO A 84 -8.18 8.01 -1.00
N LEU A 85 -9.12 7.07 -1.10
CA LEU A 85 -9.49 6.41 -2.36
C LEU A 85 -10.34 7.37 -3.22
N SER A 86 -10.22 7.23 -4.54
CA SER A 86 -11.09 7.94 -5.49
C SER A 86 -12.52 7.43 -5.43
N GLU A 87 -12.68 6.11 -5.35
CA GLU A 87 -13.95 5.42 -5.20
C GLU A 87 -13.84 4.52 -3.97
N PRO A 88 -14.79 4.58 -3.03
CA PRO A 88 -14.74 3.73 -1.86
C PRO A 88 -15.02 2.28 -2.24
N GLU A 89 -14.29 1.36 -1.63
CA GLU A 89 -14.51 -0.07 -1.78
C GLU A 89 -15.58 -0.54 -0.78
N THR A 90 -16.44 -1.45 -1.22
CA THR A 90 -17.57 -1.94 -0.43
C THR A 90 -17.67 -3.46 -0.47
N GLU A 91 -18.14 -4.05 0.62
CA GLU A 91 -18.37 -5.49 0.74
C GLU A 91 -19.60 -5.72 1.63
N GLU A 92 -20.51 -6.59 1.23
CA GLU A 92 -21.78 -6.85 1.91
C GLU A 92 -21.95 -8.33 2.19
N LEU A 93 -22.21 -8.65 3.46
CA LEU A 93 -22.65 -9.97 3.92
C LEU A 93 -23.97 -9.84 4.69
N GLU A 94 -24.56 -10.97 5.00
CA GLU A 94 -25.75 -11.02 5.85
C GLU A 94 -25.41 -11.67 7.19
N PHE A 95 -26.15 -11.30 8.23
CA PHE A 95 -26.12 -12.02 9.50
C PHE A 95 -27.51 -12.27 10.04
N VAL A 96 -27.59 -13.28 10.89
CA VAL A 96 -28.80 -13.67 11.60
C VAL A 96 -28.45 -14.10 13.02
N THR A 97 -29.27 -13.73 13.98
CA THR A 97 -29.07 -14.14 15.38
C THR A 97 -30.01 -15.30 15.72
N ASP A 98 -29.46 -16.49 15.95
CA ASP A 98 -30.20 -17.65 16.44
C ASP A 98 -29.53 -18.20 17.71
N PRO A 99 -30.14 -18.00 18.89
CA PRO A 99 -29.59 -18.53 20.13
C PRO A 99 -29.65 -20.06 20.20
N ASN A 100 -30.27 -20.79 19.27
CA ASN A 100 -30.26 -22.26 19.28
C ASN A 100 -29.12 -22.84 18.45
N GLU A 101 -28.46 -22.03 17.62
CA GLU A 101 -27.32 -22.44 16.82
C GLU A 101 -26.00 -22.07 17.50
N SER A 102 -24.90 -22.65 17.03
CA SER A 102 -23.54 -22.19 17.34
C SER A 102 -23.13 -21.11 16.35
N THR A 103 -22.37 -20.11 16.81
CA THR A 103 -21.84 -19.09 15.90
C THR A 103 -20.98 -19.71 14.81
N ARG A 104 -21.27 -19.40 13.54
CA ARG A 104 -20.57 -19.95 12.37
C ARG A 104 -20.82 -19.13 11.12
N LEU A 105 -19.97 -19.31 10.12
CA LEU A 105 -20.17 -18.81 8.76
C LEU A 105 -20.77 -19.92 7.89
N GLN A 106 -21.80 -19.60 7.10
CA GLN A 106 -22.41 -20.52 6.13
C GLN A 106 -22.59 -19.83 4.79
N GLY A 107 -21.65 -20.03 3.87
CA GLY A 107 -21.58 -19.23 2.65
C GLY A 107 -21.37 -17.77 3.03
N ASP A 108 -22.28 -16.90 2.59
CA ASP A 108 -22.21 -15.45 2.83
C ASP A 108 -23.08 -15.01 4.03
N LEU A 109 -23.65 -15.96 4.77
CA LEU A 109 -24.49 -15.71 5.95
C LEU A 109 -23.73 -16.04 7.24
N ILE A 110 -23.61 -15.05 8.12
CA ILE A 110 -23.07 -15.19 9.47
C ILE A 110 -24.22 -15.55 10.42
N ILE A 111 -24.14 -16.71 11.05
CA ILE A 111 -25.09 -17.10 12.09
C ILE A 111 -24.44 -16.78 13.43
N LEU A 112 -25.06 -15.89 14.21
CA LEU A 112 -24.66 -15.52 15.56
C LEU A 112 -25.51 -16.29 16.56
N GLY A 113 -24.88 -17.16 17.35
CA GLY A 113 -25.53 -17.99 18.34
C GLY A 113 -24.63 -18.23 19.55
N HIS A 114 -24.68 -19.43 20.12
CA HIS A 114 -23.81 -19.81 21.22
C HIS A 114 -22.34 -19.79 20.80
N GLN A 115 -21.50 -19.25 21.66
CA GLN A 115 -20.05 -19.27 21.52
C GLN A 115 -19.44 -20.09 22.66
N PRO A 116 -18.35 -20.84 22.41
CA PRO A 116 -17.54 -21.41 23.48
C PRO A 116 -16.99 -20.30 24.39
N GLU A 117 -16.76 -20.65 25.66
CA GLU A 117 -16.17 -19.74 26.63
C GLU A 117 -14.75 -19.35 26.21
N LEU A 118 -14.45 -18.05 26.26
CA LEU A 118 -13.14 -17.52 25.93
C LEU A 118 -12.14 -17.84 27.05
N ALA A 119 -10.85 -17.92 26.71
CA ALA A 119 -9.80 -18.19 27.68
C ALA A 119 -9.60 -17.00 28.64
N GLU A 120 -9.73 -15.78 28.14
CA GLU A 120 -9.55 -14.52 28.87
C GLU A 120 -10.77 -13.58 28.66
N PRO A 121 -11.94 -13.87 29.25
CA PRO A 121 -13.15 -13.07 29.07
C PRO A 121 -13.01 -11.63 29.60
N GLU A 122 -12.09 -11.39 30.54
CA GLU A 122 -11.78 -10.07 31.08
C GLU A 122 -11.06 -9.14 30.09
N ALA A 123 -10.47 -9.69 29.02
CA ALA A 123 -9.82 -8.92 27.97
C ALA A 123 -10.82 -8.19 27.06
N LEU A 124 -12.10 -8.63 27.05
CA LEU A 124 -13.15 -7.98 26.28
C LEU A 124 -13.58 -6.64 26.89
N PRO A 125 -13.96 -5.65 26.07
CA PRO A 125 -14.46 -4.38 26.57
C PRO A 125 -15.79 -4.60 27.29
N GLN A 126 -16.02 -3.86 28.39
CA GLN A 126 -17.31 -3.96 29.09
C GLN A 126 -18.45 -3.59 28.13
N HIS A 127 -19.46 -4.43 28.03
CA HIS A 127 -20.53 -4.21 27.08
C HIS A 127 -21.58 -3.25 27.67
N PRO A 128 -21.91 -2.12 27.01
CA PRO A 128 -22.97 -1.24 27.46
C PRO A 128 -24.34 -1.94 27.42
N ASP A 129 -25.21 -1.62 28.37
CA ASP A 129 -26.60 -2.12 28.40
C ASP A 129 -27.43 -1.62 27.20
N ASP A 130 -27.03 -0.49 26.60
CA ASP A 130 -27.68 0.17 25.48
C ASP A 130 -26.97 -0.08 24.13
N ALA A 131 -26.15 -1.12 24.02
CA ALA A 131 -25.57 -1.52 22.74
C ALA A 131 -26.64 -2.08 21.78
N ALA A 132 -26.36 -2.06 20.48
CA ALA A 132 -27.32 -2.48 19.45
C ALA A 132 -27.46 -4.01 19.33
N LEU A 133 -26.43 -4.77 19.68
CA LEU A 133 -26.37 -6.23 19.59
C LEU A 133 -25.90 -6.84 20.93
N SER A 134 -26.12 -8.13 21.17
CA SER A 134 -25.74 -8.78 22.44
C SER A 134 -24.22 -8.83 22.62
N GLY A 135 -23.75 -8.65 23.85
CA GLY A 135 -22.33 -8.76 24.22
C GLY A 135 -21.78 -10.18 24.09
N ASP A 136 -22.64 -11.19 24.21
CA ASP A 136 -22.24 -12.60 24.11
C ASP A 136 -21.64 -12.96 22.74
N THR A 137 -21.98 -12.18 21.71
CA THR A 137 -21.51 -12.40 20.33
C THR A 137 -20.48 -11.37 19.88
N PHE A 138 -20.06 -10.46 20.77
CA PHE A 138 -19.14 -9.36 20.45
C PHE A 138 -17.83 -9.87 19.84
N ALA A 139 -17.24 -10.90 20.47
CA ALA A 139 -15.93 -11.39 20.06
C ALA A 139 -15.96 -12.04 18.66
N ALA A 140 -17.03 -12.79 18.32
CA ALA A 140 -17.23 -13.23 16.93
C ALA A 140 -17.42 -12.08 15.96
N ARG A 141 -18.25 -11.10 16.30
CA ARG A 141 -18.48 -9.94 15.42
C ARG A 141 -17.19 -9.20 15.14
N TYR A 142 -16.34 -9.00 16.15
CA TYR A 142 -15.03 -8.41 15.97
C TYR A 142 -14.15 -9.25 15.03
N ALA A 143 -14.04 -10.57 15.26
CA ALA A 143 -13.22 -11.46 14.43
C ALA A 143 -13.66 -11.47 12.96
N PHE A 144 -14.98 -11.53 12.71
CA PHE A 144 -15.54 -11.43 11.36
C PHE A 144 -15.31 -10.05 10.74
N SER A 145 -15.50 -8.97 11.52
CA SER A 145 -15.30 -7.60 11.06
C SER A 145 -13.85 -7.34 10.67
N GLN A 146 -12.89 -7.88 11.42
CA GLN A 146 -11.48 -7.71 11.08
C GLN A 146 -11.14 -8.41 9.75
N ALA A 147 -11.65 -9.62 9.52
CA ALA A 147 -11.45 -10.31 8.24
C ALA A 147 -12.09 -9.54 7.07
N LEU A 148 -13.32 -9.05 7.23
CA LEU A 148 -14.01 -8.23 6.24
C LEU A 148 -13.24 -6.93 5.93
N ALA A 149 -12.84 -6.20 6.97
CA ALA A 149 -12.05 -4.98 6.83
C ALA A 149 -10.74 -5.24 6.07
N ARG A 150 -10.09 -6.39 6.28
CA ARG A 150 -8.87 -6.77 5.54
C ARG A 150 -9.18 -7.09 4.08
N SER A 151 -10.29 -7.78 3.80
CA SER A 151 -10.71 -8.09 2.43
C SER A 151 -10.97 -6.83 1.61
N THR A 152 -11.77 -5.89 2.13
CA THR A 152 -12.13 -4.67 1.41
C THR A 152 -10.93 -3.72 1.25
N ALA A 153 -10.06 -3.62 2.27
CA ALA A 153 -8.79 -2.89 2.15
C ALA A 153 -7.81 -3.53 1.14
N LEU A 154 -7.86 -4.85 0.98
CA LEU A 154 -7.08 -5.54 -0.05
C LEU A 154 -7.61 -5.22 -1.45
N SER A 155 -8.94 -5.16 -1.64
CA SER A 155 -9.56 -4.76 -2.92
C SER A 155 -9.07 -3.38 -3.36
N ALA A 156 -9.04 -2.41 -2.45
CA ALA A 156 -8.54 -1.06 -2.72
C ALA A 156 -7.07 -1.06 -3.18
N LEU A 157 -6.24 -1.89 -2.54
CA LEU A 157 -4.83 -2.01 -2.88
C LEU A 157 -4.65 -2.73 -4.23
N GLU A 158 -5.46 -3.76 -4.51
CA GLU A 158 -5.48 -4.48 -5.77
C GLU A 158 -5.81 -3.53 -6.93
N GLU A 159 -6.86 -2.71 -6.81
CA GLU A 159 -7.24 -1.74 -7.84
C GLU A 159 -6.14 -0.69 -8.10
N ALA A 160 -5.58 -0.13 -7.02
CA ALA A 160 -4.49 0.83 -7.12
C ALA A 160 -3.25 0.20 -7.80
N LEU A 161 -2.93 -1.05 -7.48
CA LEU A 161 -1.82 -1.79 -8.09
C LEU A 161 -2.08 -2.08 -9.57
N GLU A 162 -3.29 -2.49 -9.95
CA GLU A 162 -3.66 -2.71 -11.36
C GLU A 162 -3.55 -1.44 -12.19
N THR A 163 -4.00 -0.31 -11.64
CA THR A 163 -3.84 1.00 -12.27
C THR A 163 -2.36 1.34 -12.48
N TYR A 164 -1.52 1.07 -11.48
CA TYR A 164 -0.07 1.24 -11.58
C TYR A 164 0.53 0.34 -12.67
N LEU A 165 0.24 -0.97 -12.63
CA LEU A 165 0.76 -1.95 -13.58
C LEU A 165 0.36 -1.61 -15.02
N THR A 166 -0.89 -1.20 -15.23
CA THR A 166 -1.38 -0.73 -16.53
C THR A 166 -0.55 0.47 -17.02
N SER A 167 -0.24 1.42 -16.13
CA SER A 167 0.55 2.60 -16.48
C SER A 167 2.01 2.30 -16.87
N VAL A 168 2.57 1.16 -16.42
CA VAL A 168 3.94 0.74 -16.74
C VAL A 168 4.03 -0.39 -17.77
N SER A 169 2.90 -1.01 -18.14
CA SER A 169 2.81 -2.14 -19.08
C SER A 169 3.39 -1.88 -20.47
N GLN A 170 3.42 -0.61 -20.90
CA GLN A 170 3.93 -0.20 -22.22
C GLN A 170 5.46 -0.05 -22.27
N LEU A 171 6.13 -0.04 -21.12
CA LEU A 171 7.58 0.18 -21.05
C LEU A 171 8.39 -0.95 -21.70
N PRO A 172 8.10 -2.23 -21.46
CA PRO A 172 8.84 -3.32 -22.12
C PRO A 172 8.68 -3.27 -23.64
N HIS A 173 7.49 -2.96 -24.14
CA HIS A 173 7.22 -2.87 -25.57
C HIS A 173 7.96 -1.70 -26.24
N THR A 174 7.93 -0.51 -25.63
CA THR A 174 8.67 0.65 -26.15
C THR A 174 10.18 0.44 -26.07
N LEU A 175 10.67 -0.23 -25.03
CA LEU A 175 12.08 -0.60 -24.91
C LEU A 175 12.52 -1.59 -26.00
N ALA A 176 11.73 -2.62 -26.28
CA ALA A 176 12.03 -3.62 -27.31
C ALA A 176 12.07 -3.02 -28.73
N THR A 177 11.21 -2.03 -29.01
CA THR A 177 11.09 -1.42 -30.35
C THR A 177 12.02 -0.25 -30.57
N THR A 178 12.26 0.59 -29.56
CA THR A 178 13.01 1.86 -29.71
C THR A 178 14.38 1.85 -29.03
N GLY A 179 14.68 0.83 -28.20
CA GLY A 179 15.88 0.78 -27.36
C GLY A 179 15.88 1.83 -26.25
N LYS A 180 14.75 2.52 -26.01
CA LYS A 180 14.58 3.52 -24.96
C LYS A 180 13.26 3.28 -24.23
N PRO A 181 13.19 3.48 -22.91
CA PRO A 181 11.99 3.19 -22.12
C PRO A 181 10.81 4.15 -22.35
N GLY A 182 10.87 5.06 -23.34
CA GLY A 182 9.78 5.99 -23.65
C GLY A 182 9.45 7.05 -22.58
N LEU A 183 9.98 6.93 -21.36
CA LEU A 183 9.80 7.85 -20.24
C LEU A 183 11.05 8.68 -19.95
N SER A 184 10.84 9.90 -19.45
CA SER A 184 11.92 10.72 -18.89
C SER A 184 12.46 10.14 -17.58
N ARG A 185 13.70 10.48 -17.22
CA ARG A 185 14.32 10.07 -15.93
C ARG A 185 13.45 10.46 -14.73
N ARG A 186 12.84 11.64 -14.76
CA ARG A 186 11.95 12.12 -13.69
C ARG A 186 10.70 11.23 -13.58
N GLN A 187 10.05 10.90 -14.69
CA GLN A 187 8.87 10.03 -14.70
C GLN A 187 9.20 8.64 -14.16
N LEU A 188 10.36 8.08 -14.52
CA LEU A 188 10.81 6.78 -14.00
C LEU A 188 11.06 6.81 -12.49
N ILE A 189 11.64 7.89 -11.96
CA ILE A 189 11.82 8.06 -10.50
C ILE A 189 10.47 8.19 -9.79
N VAL A 190 9.49 8.89 -10.38
CA VAL A 190 8.13 8.98 -9.82
C VAL A 190 7.47 7.60 -9.76
N LYS A 191 7.51 6.84 -10.87
CA LYS A 191 7.01 5.45 -10.91
C LYS A 191 7.75 4.52 -9.94
N LEU A 192 9.01 4.82 -9.64
CA LEU A 192 9.77 4.12 -8.61
C LEU A 192 9.28 4.42 -7.20
N GLY A 193 9.01 5.69 -6.89
CA GLY A 193 8.38 6.09 -5.64
C GLY A 193 6.99 5.47 -5.44
N GLU A 194 6.18 5.42 -6.50
CA GLU A 194 4.86 4.77 -6.47
C GLU A 194 4.97 3.28 -6.10
N LEU A 195 5.90 2.53 -6.69
CA LEU A 195 6.10 1.12 -6.31
C LEU A 195 6.58 0.94 -4.86
N LEU A 196 7.43 1.86 -4.39
CA LEU A 196 7.87 1.86 -3.00
C LEU A 196 6.70 2.10 -2.04
N LYS A 197 5.69 2.90 -2.42
CA LYS A 197 4.46 3.05 -1.64
C LYS A 197 3.72 1.72 -1.51
N PHE A 198 3.58 0.93 -2.58
CA PHE A 198 2.94 -0.39 -2.50
C PHE A 198 3.71 -1.36 -1.59
N ARG A 199 5.05 -1.41 -1.73
CA ARG A 199 5.90 -2.22 -0.84
C ARG A 199 5.80 -1.77 0.62
N GLN A 200 5.81 -0.47 0.85
CA GLN A 200 5.66 0.11 2.17
C GLN A 200 4.27 -0.19 2.74
N GLY A 201 3.22 -0.09 1.93
CA GLY A 201 1.85 -0.39 2.29
C GLY A 201 1.71 -1.83 2.80
N LEU A 202 2.16 -2.82 2.04
CA LEU A 202 2.09 -4.22 2.50
C LEU A 202 3.01 -4.53 3.69
N ASN A 203 4.22 -3.96 3.74
CA ASN A 203 5.18 -4.28 4.80
C ASN A 203 4.94 -3.52 6.12
N LEU A 204 4.50 -2.26 6.07
CA LEU A 204 4.20 -1.48 7.28
C LEU A 204 2.79 -1.77 7.80
N ASN A 205 1.86 -2.12 6.92
CA ASN A 205 0.54 -2.61 7.33
C ASN A 205 0.57 -4.14 7.50
N ARG A 206 1.66 -4.67 8.06
CA ARG A 206 1.81 -6.12 8.31
C ARG A 206 0.72 -6.65 9.24
N GLU A 207 0.19 -5.79 10.12
CA GLU A 207 -0.99 -6.07 10.95
C GLU A 207 -2.29 -6.20 10.13
N ASN A 208 -2.36 -5.63 8.92
CA ASN A 208 -3.53 -5.69 8.04
C ASN A 208 -3.50 -6.89 7.07
N PHE A 209 -2.33 -7.41 6.70
CA PHE A 209 -2.21 -8.44 5.65
C PHE A 209 -1.24 -9.59 5.97
N GLY A 210 -0.59 -9.56 7.14
CA GLY A 210 0.38 -10.56 7.60
C GLY A 210 -0.22 -11.61 8.53
N ASP A 211 0.61 -12.11 9.45
CA ASP A 211 0.28 -13.19 10.38
C ASP A 211 -0.89 -12.82 11.32
N MET A 212 -1.52 -13.86 11.85
CA MET A 212 -2.63 -13.77 12.80
C MET A 212 -2.27 -12.87 14.00
N PRO A 213 -3.09 -11.85 14.35
CA PRO A 213 -2.82 -11.00 15.50
C PRO A 213 -2.60 -11.80 16.78
N ASP A 214 -1.69 -11.32 17.63
CA ASP A 214 -1.31 -11.98 18.89
C ASP A 214 -2.50 -12.28 19.80
N PHE A 215 -3.53 -11.42 19.76
CA PHE A 215 -4.79 -11.60 20.49
C PHE A 215 -5.49 -12.94 20.18
N TYR A 216 -5.36 -13.47 18.97
CA TYR A 216 -5.96 -14.74 18.62
C TYR A 216 -5.15 -15.94 19.09
N TRP A 217 -3.86 -15.78 19.43
CA TRP A 217 -3.04 -16.90 19.90
C TRP A 217 -3.49 -17.41 21.28
N THR A 218 -4.09 -16.54 22.09
CA THR A 218 -4.69 -16.90 23.37
C THR A 218 -6.14 -17.38 23.23
N GLU A 219 -6.78 -17.11 22.09
CA GLU A 219 -8.21 -17.33 21.86
C GLU A 219 -8.50 -18.18 20.59
N PRO A 220 -8.39 -19.52 20.68
CA PRO A 220 -8.54 -20.41 19.51
C PRO A 220 -9.94 -20.37 18.88
N VAL A 221 -10.96 -19.99 19.68
CA VAL A 221 -12.34 -19.82 19.21
C VAL A 221 -12.44 -18.65 18.24
N LEU A 222 -11.81 -17.53 18.58
CA LEU A 222 -11.79 -16.32 17.76
C LEU A 222 -10.90 -16.52 16.52
N GLU A 223 -9.81 -17.25 16.68
CA GLU A 223 -9.00 -17.71 15.57
C GLU A 223 -9.82 -18.47 14.54
N GLY A 224 -10.69 -19.37 15.00
CA GLY A 224 -11.60 -20.13 14.14
C GLY A 224 -12.52 -19.24 13.30
N TYR A 225 -13.14 -18.23 13.89
CA TYR A 225 -14.04 -17.31 13.16
C TYR A 225 -13.28 -16.45 12.16
N PHE A 226 -12.16 -15.87 12.57
CA PHE A 226 -11.31 -15.07 11.69
C PHE A 226 -10.81 -15.88 10.50
N ASN A 227 -10.31 -17.10 10.73
CA ASN A 227 -9.83 -17.98 9.67
C ASN A 227 -10.96 -18.45 8.76
N SER A 228 -12.15 -18.74 9.31
CA SER A 228 -13.31 -19.13 8.52
C SER A 228 -13.69 -18.05 7.51
N MET A 229 -13.75 -16.78 7.95
CA MET A 229 -14.06 -15.66 7.07
C MET A 229 -12.91 -15.34 6.11
N SER A 230 -11.68 -15.34 6.60
CA SER A 230 -10.50 -15.10 5.76
C SER A 230 -10.35 -16.11 4.63
N ASN A 231 -10.73 -17.37 4.88
CA ASN A 231 -10.78 -18.42 3.87
C ASN A 231 -11.96 -18.24 2.91
N ALA A 232 -13.15 -17.87 3.40
CA ALA A 232 -14.30 -17.61 2.54
C ALA A 232 -14.05 -16.45 1.55
N LEU A 233 -13.26 -15.46 1.96
CA LEU A 233 -12.88 -14.29 1.16
C LEU A 233 -11.55 -14.45 0.40
N ASP A 234 -10.95 -15.64 0.43
CA ASP A 234 -9.68 -15.99 -0.23
C ASP A 234 -8.52 -15.01 0.06
N ILE A 235 -8.50 -14.39 1.24
CA ILE A 235 -7.59 -13.28 1.58
C ILE A 235 -6.13 -13.69 1.35
N LYS A 236 -5.74 -14.89 1.82
CA LYS A 236 -4.35 -15.38 1.69
C LYS A 236 -3.92 -15.54 0.22
N GLN A 237 -4.79 -16.06 -0.63
CA GLN A 237 -4.49 -16.24 -2.05
C GLN A 237 -4.36 -14.88 -2.74
N ARG A 238 -5.27 -13.95 -2.44
CA ARG A 238 -5.27 -12.58 -2.97
C ARG A 238 -4.01 -11.82 -2.57
N VAL A 239 -3.62 -11.86 -1.29
CA VAL A 239 -2.37 -11.25 -0.79
C VAL A 239 -1.13 -11.81 -1.52
N ASN A 240 -1.08 -13.12 -1.74
CA ASN A 240 0.03 -13.74 -2.48
C ASN A 240 0.09 -13.29 -3.95
N ALA A 241 -1.06 -13.12 -4.60
CA ALA A 241 -1.14 -12.61 -5.96
C ALA A 241 -0.62 -11.17 -6.05
N VAL A 242 -1.05 -10.30 -5.12
CA VAL A 242 -0.57 -8.91 -5.01
C VAL A 242 0.94 -8.88 -4.78
N ASN A 243 1.45 -9.67 -3.83
CA ASN A 243 2.89 -9.75 -3.55
C ASN A 243 3.71 -10.18 -4.78
N SER A 244 3.19 -11.13 -5.55
CA SER A 244 3.82 -11.59 -6.80
C SER A 244 3.86 -10.47 -7.85
N LYS A 245 2.75 -9.75 -8.03
CA LYS A 245 2.65 -8.58 -8.94
C LYS A 245 3.62 -7.46 -8.56
N ILE A 246 3.75 -7.14 -7.27
CA ILE A 246 4.71 -6.14 -6.77
C ILE A 246 6.15 -6.60 -6.96
N THR A 247 6.42 -7.89 -6.76
CA THR A 247 7.75 -8.48 -6.97
C THR A 247 8.16 -8.33 -8.43
N TYR A 248 7.28 -8.74 -9.36
CA TYR A 248 7.48 -8.58 -10.79
C TYR A 248 7.70 -7.10 -11.19
N ALA A 249 6.89 -6.17 -10.68
CA ALA A 249 7.09 -4.74 -10.90
C ALA A 249 8.44 -4.24 -10.39
N GLY A 250 8.92 -4.79 -9.27
CA GLY A 250 10.22 -4.46 -8.68
C GLY A 250 11.40 -4.95 -9.50
N GLU A 251 11.28 -6.13 -10.11
CA GLU A 251 12.27 -6.69 -11.04
C GLU A 251 12.34 -5.85 -12.33
N MET A 252 11.20 -5.50 -12.92
CA MET A 252 11.18 -4.60 -14.09
C MET A 252 11.85 -3.26 -13.79
N GLN A 253 11.62 -2.73 -12.59
CA GLN A 253 12.20 -1.48 -12.14
C GLN A 253 13.72 -1.55 -11.95
N SER A 254 14.28 -2.65 -11.43
CA SER A 254 15.73 -2.78 -11.29
C SER A 254 16.42 -2.77 -12.65
N THR A 255 15.88 -3.50 -13.62
CA THR A 255 16.36 -3.51 -15.01
C THR A 255 16.30 -2.12 -15.64
N LEU A 256 15.19 -1.40 -15.48
CA LEU A 256 15.06 -0.03 -16.00
C LEU A 256 16.07 0.94 -15.34
N ARG A 257 16.35 0.78 -14.05
CA ARG A 257 17.32 1.62 -13.32
C ARG A 257 18.74 1.39 -13.82
N GLU A 258 19.12 0.16 -14.11
CA GLU A 258 20.44 -0.19 -14.68
C GLU A 258 20.66 0.53 -16.02
N LEU A 259 19.67 0.46 -16.92
CA LEU A 259 19.72 1.11 -18.24
C LEU A 259 19.82 2.65 -18.16
N LEU A 260 19.22 3.28 -17.14
CA LEU A 260 19.33 4.72 -16.92
C LEU A 260 20.70 5.13 -16.35
N THR A 261 21.30 4.27 -15.53
CA THR A 261 22.57 4.56 -14.86
C THR A 261 23.73 4.54 -15.86
N GLU A 262 23.69 3.64 -16.84
CA GLU A 262 24.68 3.54 -17.93
C GLU A 262 24.77 4.84 -18.75
N ARG A 263 23.63 5.46 -19.10
CA ARG A 263 23.61 6.77 -19.78
C ARG A 263 24.23 7.91 -18.97
N SER A 264 24.15 7.86 -17.64
CA SER A 264 24.68 8.92 -16.78
C SER A 264 26.21 8.92 -16.78
N SER A 265 26.84 7.75 -16.90
CA SER A 265 28.30 7.62 -17.00
C SER A 265 28.84 8.34 -18.23
N HIS A 266 28.16 8.18 -19.38
CA HIS A 266 28.58 8.77 -20.65
C HIS A 266 28.59 10.30 -20.64
N SER A 267 27.76 10.94 -19.80
CA SER A 267 27.72 12.41 -19.70
C SER A 267 28.92 12.95 -18.92
N MET A 268 29.36 12.25 -17.87
CA MET A 268 30.55 12.61 -17.10
C MET A 268 31.82 12.40 -17.93
N GLU A 269 31.87 11.33 -18.72
CA GLU A 269 32.97 11.07 -19.64
C GLU A 269 33.15 12.20 -20.66
N LEU A 270 32.04 12.69 -21.24
CA LEU A 270 32.09 13.77 -22.22
C LEU A 270 32.57 15.09 -21.61
N ILE A 271 32.23 15.37 -20.34
CA ILE A 271 32.74 16.54 -19.62
C ILE A 271 34.25 16.43 -19.40
N ILE A 272 34.76 15.26 -19.03
CA ILE A 272 36.20 15.01 -18.86
C ILE A 272 36.93 15.17 -20.20
N ILE A 273 36.41 14.57 -21.28
CA ILE A 273 36.99 14.70 -22.63
C ILE A 273 37.01 16.18 -23.06
N LEU A 274 35.95 16.92 -22.81
CA LEU A 274 35.88 18.36 -23.12
C LEU A 274 36.92 19.17 -22.34
N LEU A 275 37.05 18.92 -21.03
CA LEU A 275 38.03 19.59 -20.16
C LEU A 275 39.48 19.34 -20.65
N ILE A 276 39.81 18.09 -20.98
CA ILE A 276 41.13 17.74 -21.53
C ILE A 276 41.32 18.41 -22.90
N SER A 277 40.30 18.42 -23.75
CA SER A 277 40.38 19.02 -25.09
C SER A 277 40.66 20.52 -25.03
N VAL A 278 40.02 21.24 -24.10
CA VAL A 278 40.25 22.67 -23.90
C VAL A 278 41.69 22.94 -23.44
N GLU A 279 42.21 22.13 -22.50
CA GLU A 279 43.58 22.25 -22.01
C GLU A 279 44.61 22.05 -23.14
N VAL A 280 44.40 21.00 -23.96
CA VAL A 280 45.27 20.71 -25.11
C VAL A 280 45.25 21.86 -26.11
N ILE A 281 44.08 22.43 -26.42
CA ILE A 281 43.96 23.57 -27.33
C ILE A 281 44.72 24.79 -26.77
N PHE A 282 44.59 25.06 -25.48
CA PHE A 282 45.29 26.17 -24.84
C PHE A 282 46.82 26.00 -24.92
N VAL A 283 47.31 24.80 -24.60
CA VAL A 283 48.73 24.44 -24.72
C VAL A 283 49.23 24.57 -26.17
N LEU A 284 48.41 24.18 -27.15
CA LEU A 284 48.78 24.23 -28.57
C LEU A 284 48.82 25.66 -29.11
N ILE A 285 47.90 26.53 -28.70
CA ILE A 285 47.93 27.96 -29.07
C ILE A 285 49.11 28.67 -28.41
N HIS A 286 49.37 28.37 -27.13
CA HIS A 286 50.43 29.04 -26.37
C HIS A 286 51.83 28.60 -26.81
N ASN A 287 52.08 27.29 -26.92
CA ASN A 287 53.42 26.73 -27.18
C ASN A 287 53.63 26.32 -28.64
N GLY A 288 52.57 26.18 -29.43
CA GLY A 288 52.65 25.76 -30.83
C GLY A 288 53.47 26.68 -31.74
N PRO A 289 53.36 28.03 -31.63
CA PRO A 289 54.18 28.94 -32.45
C PRO A 289 55.68 28.77 -32.20
N ASP A 290 56.08 28.55 -30.94
CA ASP A 290 57.48 28.40 -30.56
C ASP A 290 58.02 27.01 -30.88
N LEU A 291 57.20 25.97 -30.74
CA LEU A 291 57.53 24.61 -31.17
C LEU A 291 57.68 24.54 -32.70
N MET A 292 56.80 25.22 -33.45
CA MET A 292 56.88 25.26 -34.90
C MET A 292 58.10 26.05 -35.37
N ARG A 293 58.46 27.15 -34.70
CA ARG A 293 59.73 27.87 -34.96
C ARG A 293 60.95 27.02 -34.63
N ALA A 294 60.93 26.20 -33.59
CA ALA A 294 62.03 25.30 -33.25
C ALA A 294 62.21 24.16 -34.29
N ILE A 295 61.12 23.71 -34.91
CA ILE A 295 61.15 22.67 -35.95
C ILE A 295 61.48 23.27 -37.33
N LEU A 296 60.86 24.38 -37.73
CA LEU A 296 61.15 25.07 -39.00
C LEU A 296 62.49 25.81 -38.99
N GLY A 297 62.98 26.20 -37.81
CA GLY A 297 64.25 26.91 -37.62
C GLY A 297 65.49 26.01 -37.65
N ARG A 298 65.32 24.69 -37.81
CA ARG A 298 66.43 23.72 -37.87
C ARG A 298 66.99 23.47 -39.27
N GLU A 299 66.52 24.18 -40.30
CA GLU A 299 67.00 24.07 -41.69
C GLU A 299 67.85 25.28 -42.14
N LYS A 300 68.92 25.60 -41.40
CA LYS A 300 70.07 26.32 -41.98
C LYS A 300 71.38 25.71 -41.48
N PRO A 301 72.10 24.94 -42.31
CA PRO A 301 73.44 24.50 -41.97
C PRO A 301 74.43 25.67 -42.07
N GLU A 302 75.36 25.69 -41.13
CA GLU A 302 76.51 26.57 -41.03
C GLU A 302 77.38 26.53 -42.30
N ALA A 303 77.69 27.70 -42.87
CA ALA A 303 78.85 27.87 -43.73
C ALA A 303 79.34 29.32 -43.68
N GLU A 304 80.68 29.47 -43.56
CA GLU A 304 81.49 30.71 -43.53
C GLU A 304 81.58 31.37 -42.13
N GLU A 305 82.74 31.53 -41.48
CA GLU A 305 84.06 31.89 -41.98
C GLU A 305 85.20 31.21 -41.19
N VAL A 306 85.88 30.25 -41.80
CA VAL A 306 87.31 29.95 -41.53
C VAL A 306 88.07 30.28 -42.81
N LYS A 307 88.36 31.56 -43.04
CA LYS A 307 89.42 32.00 -43.98
C LYS A 307 89.77 33.48 -43.82
N ARG A 308 90.52 33.79 -42.76
CA ARG A 308 91.43 34.95 -42.72
C ARG A 308 92.81 34.51 -42.24
N GLN A 309 93.46 33.67 -43.03
CA GLN A 309 94.91 33.51 -43.06
C GLN A 309 95.33 33.06 -44.47
N HIS A 310 95.55 34.04 -45.35
CA HIS A 310 96.65 34.16 -46.33
C HIS A 310 96.38 35.39 -47.20
#